data_AF-A0A3M7DYH7-F1
#
_entry.id   AF-A0A3M7DYH7-F1
#
_cell.length_a   1.000
_cell.length_b   1.000
_cell.length_c   1.000
_cell.angle_alpha   90.00
_cell.angle_beta   90.00
_cell.angle_gamma   90.00
#
_symmetry.space_group_name_H-M   'P 1'
#
loop_
_entity.id
_entity.type
_entity.pdbx_description
1 polymer ?
#
loop_
_entity_poly.entity_id
_entity_poly.type
_entity_poly.pdbx_seq_one_letter_code
_entity_poly.pdbx_strand_id
1 'polypeptide(L)'
;MYIPLAGLHAVGGYLSWVMHEFGHFIALLVSFSSSLLQNKSHCTTVTSSPPRLQSEIPFIGHLLRIIFEGTEYLRALHRTTGLPIFTLPIAGRSYHVVASPHMVHAVQKDYKIFSFNAIIVDVARRIFLFDEEAMAAFEGTNHSLNHKEKKKPSALQMARGQFVKNLRPGSELDDLLLRFTDGVLVDAHSHLNSPSDGNATLLWKHIRIEFSTAVARAFWGARHPFCHDPTVYWAAMEDFEAGALNLFALPLPWLTARKANSARSKLLPALKDYTERDGFEDSASFIKCQYDACHDLGTSIMSNGGLGLAFSAIGPITSTAFWMVCCIFSRPDLLAKVRAEVDRCLNVDEDRSHGQSTRSCTIDTAALNRCCPTLFTCLVEVLRLSSTQPTFRIVQDDTALVDPTSGISYELKKNDVITMISAGMLDASELWGSDHENFCPERFGDAPSQQLPKKFDVTQPYWMSQAQRAAFVPWGSGVHMCAGRFFAQEAILAYTVLYVSAYDITDFQGKPLRAPLMSRKLSVSNAKPASDVEVCLRPRQVSENLQYKYKVAQRN
;
A
#
# COMPACT_ATOMS: atom_id res chain seq x y z
N MET A 1 45.53 -8.72 -8.36
CA MET A 1 44.12 -9.14 -8.18
C MET A 1 43.93 -9.45 -6.70
N TYR A 2 43.65 -8.42 -5.91
CA TYR A 2 43.49 -8.51 -4.46
C TYR A 2 42.00 -8.72 -4.15
N ILE A 3 41.65 -9.90 -3.65
CA ILE A 3 40.32 -10.15 -3.08
C ILE A 3 40.33 -9.53 -1.67
N PRO A 4 39.40 -8.63 -1.31
CA PRO A 4 39.38 -8.02 0.01
C PRO A 4 39.07 -9.08 1.07
N LEU A 5 39.90 -9.17 2.13
CA LEU A 5 39.70 -10.09 3.27
C LEU A 5 38.32 -9.96 3.95
N ALA A 6 37.62 -8.82 3.79
CA ALA A 6 36.27 -8.61 4.28
C ALA A 6 35.23 -9.57 3.66
N GLY A 7 35.44 -10.02 2.42
CA GLY A 7 34.57 -11.00 1.75
C GLY A 7 34.70 -12.42 2.32
N LEU A 8 35.88 -12.80 2.80
CA LEU A 8 36.13 -14.14 3.36
C LEU A 8 35.52 -14.31 4.76
N HIS A 9 35.48 -13.26 5.58
CA HIS A 9 34.79 -13.30 6.88
C HIS A 9 33.26 -13.34 6.73
N ALA A 10 32.69 -12.64 5.74
CA ALA A 10 31.25 -12.71 5.43
C ALA A 10 30.85 -14.10 4.89
N VAL A 11 31.71 -14.72 4.07
CA VAL A 11 31.51 -16.10 3.57
C VAL A 11 31.65 -17.13 4.70
N GLY A 12 32.61 -16.94 5.63
CA GLY A 12 32.78 -17.81 6.80
C GLY A 12 31.61 -17.78 7.78
N GLY A 13 31.08 -16.58 8.08
CA GLY A 13 29.87 -16.44 8.90
C GLY A 13 28.63 -17.04 8.24
N TYR A 14 28.49 -16.85 6.91
CA TYR A 14 27.39 -17.41 6.13
C TYR A 14 27.46 -18.94 6.01
N LEU A 15 28.64 -19.52 5.80
CA LEU A 15 28.83 -20.98 5.75
C LEU A 15 28.58 -21.64 7.10
N SER A 16 29.03 -21.02 8.20
CA SER A 16 28.74 -21.49 9.56
C SER A 16 27.24 -21.51 9.85
N TRP A 17 26.51 -20.46 9.45
CA TRP A 17 25.05 -20.39 9.56
C TRP A 17 24.34 -21.42 8.67
N VAL A 18 24.76 -21.58 7.41
CA VAL A 18 24.21 -22.62 6.51
C VAL A 18 24.42 -24.00 7.10
N MET A 19 25.60 -24.32 7.64
CA MET A 19 25.83 -25.63 8.27
C MET A 19 25.01 -25.83 9.55
N HIS A 20 24.74 -24.76 10.32
CA HIS A 20 23.88 -24.81 11.51
C HIS A 20 22.40 -25.06 11.14
N GLU A 21 21.87 -24.33 10.16
CA GLU A 21 20.50 -24.52 9.66
C GLU A 21 20.32 -25.86 8.91
N PHE A 22 21.34 -26.32 8.16
CA PHE A 22 21.34 -27.65 7.54
C PHE A 22 21.43 -28.76 8.59
N GLY A 23 22.14 -28.53 9.70
CA GLY A 23 22.19 -29.43 10.86
C GLY A 23 20.82 -29.58 11.52
N HIS A 24 20.10 -28.48 11.73
CA HIS A 24 18.72 -28.50 12.21
C HIS A 24 17.75 -29.17 11.22
N PHE A 25 17.96 -28.98 9.93
CA PHE A 25 17.18 -29.64 8.87
C PHE A 25 17.34 -31.17 8.88
N ILE A 26 18.55 -31.69 9.09
CA ILE A 26 18.78 -33.14 9.23
C ILE A 26 18.23 -33.68 10.55
N ALA A 27 18.37 -32.95 11.66
CA ALA A 27 17.80 -33.34 12.95
C ALA A 27 16.26 -33.40 12.92
N LEU A 28 15.61 -32.48 12.19
CA LEU A 28 14.15 -32.47 11.99
C LEU A 28 13.68 -33.61 11.09
N LEU A 29 14.46 -34.00 10.07
CA LEU A 29 14.17 -35.18 9.24
C LEU A 29 14.24 -36.49 10.04
N VAL A 30 15.18 -36.60 11.00
CA VAL A 30 15.30 -37.76 11.90
C VAL A 30 14.21 -37.75 12.98
N SER A 31 13.69 -36.58 13.36
CA SER A 31 12.58 -36.45 14.31
C SER A 31 11.19 -36.68 13.69
N PHE A 32 11.08 -36.62 12.35
CA PHE A 32 9.83 -36.82 11.63
C PHE A 32 9.51 -38.31 11.38
N SER A 33 10.51 -39.20 11.45
CA SER A 33 10.29 -40.65 11.35
C SER A 33 9.70 -41.27 12.62
N SER A 34 9.70 -40.54 13.75
CA SER A 34 9.19 -41.03 15.05
C SER A 34 7.81 -40.51 15.45
N SER A 35 7.20 -39.57 14.71
CA SER A 35 5.93 -38.92 15.10
C SER A 35 4.67 -39.43 14.38
N LEU A 36 4.77 -40.54 13.63
CA LEU A 36 3.65 -41.12 12.87
C LEU A 36 2.74 -42.10 13.66
N LEU A 37 2.78 -42.10 15.00
CA LEU A 37 1.91 -42.97 15.80
C LEU A 37 1.24 -42.22 16.97
N GLN A 38 -0.08 -42.46 17.09
CA GLN A 38 -1.00 -42.26 18.23
C GLN A 38 -1.63 -40.87 18.41
N ASN A 39 -2.89 -40.73 18.86
CA ASN A 39 -4.09 -41.60 18.90
C ASN A 39 -5.31 -40.69 19.15
N LYS A 40 -6.52 -41.22 18.93
CA LYS A 40 -7.81 -40.52 19.05
C LYS A 40 -8.24 -40.15 20.49
N SER A 41 -9.23 -39.24 20.49
CA SER A 41 -10.37 -39.01 21.43
C SER A 41 -10.18 -38.18 22.71
N HIS A 42 -10.92 -37.06 22.82
CA HIS A 42 -12.21 -36.95 23.54
C HIS A 42 -12.95 -35.64 23.18
N CYS A 43 -14.27 -35.61 23.41
CA CYS A 43 -15.21 -34.59 22.94
C CYS A 43 -15.56 -33.57 24.03
N THR A 44 -15.36 -32.28 23.74
CA THR A 44 -16.09 -31.10 24.27
C THR A 44 -15.71 -29.93 23.38
N THR A 45 -16.70 -29.29 22.71
CA THR A 45 -16.54 -28.25 21.65
C THR A 45 -15.47 -28.63 20.63
N VAL A 46 -15.84 -29.13 19.44
CA VAL A 46 -14.85 -29.63 18.45
C VAL A 46 -13.87 -28.52 18.04
N THR A 47 -12.77 -28.39 18.78
CA THR A 47 -11.58 -27.66 18.40
C THR A 47 -10.94 -28.51 17.33
N SER A 48 -10.88 -27.97 16.12
CA SER A 48 -10.27 -28.65 14.98
C SER A 48 -9.08 -27.84 14.50
N SER A 49 -7.99 -28.50 14.11
CA SER A 49 -6.95 -27.78 13.39
C SER A 49 -7.52 -27.31 12.03
N PRO A 50 -7.19 -26.10 11.55
CA PRO A 50 -7.64 -25.66 10.23
C PRO A 50 -7.22 -26.68 9.16
N PRO A 51 -8.11 -27.07 8.22
CA PRO A 51 -7.81 -28.08 7.22
C PRO A 51 -6.51 -27.80 6.47
N ARG A 52 -5.60 -28.77 6.43
CA ARG A 52 -4.28 -28.63 5.83
C ARG A 52 -4.31 -29.04 4.37
N LEU A 53 -4.08 -28.09 3.48
CA LEU A 53 -4.00 -28.35 2.05
C LEU A 53 -2.57 -28.76 1.71
N GLN A 54 -2.41 -29.85 0.98
CA GLN A 54 -1.10 -30.31 0.50
C GLN A 54 -0.82 -29.73 -0.88
N SER A 55 0.45 -29.51 -1.19
CA SER A 55 0.90 -29.17 -2.54
C SER A 55 1.53 -30.39 -3.20
N GLU A 56 1.50 -30.43 -4.53
CA GLU A 56 2.13 -31.49 -5.32
C GLU A 56 3.62 -31.64 -5.04
N ILE A 57 4.30 -30.51 -4.85
CA ILE A 57 5.70 -30.45 -4.44
C ILE A 57 5.74 -30.21 -2.92
N PRO A 58 6.16 -31.20 -2.11
CA PRO A 58 6.23 -31.04 -0.66
C PRO A 58 7.11 -29.84 -0.26
N PHE A 59 6.82 -29.25 0.90
CA PHE A 59 7.59 -28.19 1.57
C PHE A 59 7.62 -26.81 0.88
N ILE A 60 7.82 -26.74 -0.44
CA ILE A 60 7.95 -25.48 -1.19
C ILE A 60 6.85 -25.25 -2.24
N GLY A 61 6.02 -26.24 -2.56
CA GLY A 61 5.06 -26.15 -3.66
C GLY A 61 4.11 -24.96 -3.53
N HIS A 62 3.54 -24.74 -2.36
CA HIS A 62 2.72 -23.55 -2.10
C HIS A 62 3.50 -22.24 -2.28
N LEU A 63 4.74 -22.16 -1.81
CA LEU A 63 5.56 -20.95 -1.95
C LEU A 63 5.84 -20.63 -3.43
N LEU A 64 6.21 -21.64 -4.22
CA LEU A 64 6.46 -21.45 -5.65
C LEU A 64 5.20 -20.98 -6.38
N ARG A 65 4.06 -21.61 -6.10
CA ARG A 65 2.78 -21.19 -6.69
C ARG A 65 2.40 -19.77 -6.29
N ILE A 66 2.59 -19.39 -5.02
CA ILE A 66 2.38 -18.00 -4.57
C ILE A 66 3.29 -17.02 -5.32
N ILE A 67 4.55 -17.36 -5.56
CA ILE A 67 5.50 -16.49 -6.28
C ILE A 67 5.11 -16.32 -7.75
N PHE A 68 4.69 -17.40 -8.43
CA PHE A 68 4.39 -17.39 -9.85
C PHE A 68 2.96 -16.97 -10.20
N GLU A 69 1.98 -17.47 -9.46
CA GLU A 69 0.54 -17.22 -9.70
C GLU A 69 0.00 -16.06 -8.84
N GLY A 70 0.74 -15.63 -7.81
CA GLY A 70 0.38 -14.46 -7.02
C GLY A 70 -0.88 -14.65 -6.19
N THR A 71 -1.74 -13.62 -6.19
CA THR A 71 -2.99 -13.61 -5.40
C THR A 71 -4.04 -14.58 -5.96
N GLU A 72 -3.97 -14.90 -7.26
CA GLU A 72 -4.91 -15.82 -7.91
C GLU A 72 -4.79 -17.24 -7.38
N TYR A 73 -3.60 -17.66 -6.92
CA TYR A 73 -3.45 -18.96 -6.30
C TYR A 73 -4.28 -19.07 -5.01
N LEU A 74 -4.20 -18.06 -4.14
CA LEU A 74 -4.97 -18.01 -2.90
C LEU A 74 -6.48 -17.91 -3.18
N ARG A 75 -6.87 -17.13 -4.20
CA ARG A 75 -8.26 -17.00 -4.67
C ARG A 75 -8.80 -18.32 -5.21
N ALA A 76 -8.02 -19.03 -6.03
CA ALA A 76 -8.40 -20.33 -6.60
C ALA A 76 -8.56 -21.39 -5.52
N LEU A 77 -7.66 -21.43 -4.52
CA LEU A 77 -7.79 -22.33 -3.37
C LEU A 77 -9.07 -22.05 -2.59
N HIS A 78 -9.39 -20.78 -2.32
CA HIS A 78 -10.62 -20.43 -1.63
C HIS A 78 -11.86 -20.85 -2.43
N ARG A 79 -11.90 -20.54 -3.75
CA ARG A 79 -13.01 -20.91 -4.65
C ARG A 79 -13.25 -22.41 -4.73
N THR A 80 -12.18 -23.19 -4.82
CA THR A 80 -12.26 -24.65 -4.99
C THR A 80 -12.60 -25.38 -3.70
N THR A 81 -12.16 -24.86 -2.56
CA THR A 81 -12.36 -25.52 -1.26
C THR A 81 -13.60 -25.04 -0.52
N GLY A 82 -14.02 -23.79 -0.72
CA GLY A 82 -15.10 -23.16 0.04
C GLY A 82 -14.80 -23.00 1.55
N LEU A 83 -13.57 -23.24 1.98
CA LEU A 83 -13.21 -23.24 3.40
C LEU A 83 -13.08 -21.81 3.95
N PRO A 84 -13.58 -21.54 5.16
CA PRO A 84 -13.46 -20.23 5.80
C PRO A 84 -12.03 -19.96 6.30
N ILE A 85 -11.29 -21.02 6.62
CA ILE A 85 -9.87 -21.01 6.99
C ILE A 85 -9.21 -22.32 6.53
N PHE A 86 -7.96 -22.25 6.06
CA PHE A 86 -7.17 -23.42 5.67
C PHE A 86 -5.67 -23.20 5.89
N THR A 87 -4.90 -24.27 6.05
CA THR A 87 -3.46 -24.23 6.33
C THR A 87 -2.63 -24.61 5.11
N LEU A 88 -1.66 -23.76 4.75
CA LEU A 88 -0.63 -24.02 3.76
C LEU A 88 0.71 -24.31 4.47
N PRO A 89 1.23 -25.54 4.39
CA PRO A 89 2.56 -25.83 4.91
C PRO A 89 3.65 -25.28 3.98
N ILE A 90 4.45 -24.33 4.48
CA ILE A 90 5.56 -23.74 3.72
C ILE A 90 6.80 -23.76 4.59
N ALA A 91 7.85 -24.40 4.10
CA ALA A 91 9.16 -24.44 4.74
C ALA A 91 9.11 -24.85 6.23
N GLY A 92 8.25 -25.81 6.59
CA GLY A 92 8.10 -26.31 7.96
C GLY A 92 7.24 -25.42 8.88
N ARG A 93 6.74 -24.27 8.40
CA ARG A 93 5.80 -23.40 9.12
C ARG A 93 4.37 -23.55 8.59
N SER A 94 3.39 -23.29 9.45
CA SER A 94 1.98 -23.24 9.09
C SER A 94 1.57 -21.82 8.71
N TYR A 95 1.04 -21.66 7.50
CA TYR A 95 0.42 -20.42 7.04
C TYR A 95 -1.09 -20.62 6.97
N HIS A 96 -1.83 -20.06 7.92
CA HIS A 96 -3.28 -20.14 7.96
C HIS A 96 -3.88 -19.02 7.14
N VAL A 97 -4.54 -19.36 6.04
CA VAL A 97 -5.26 -18.44 5.18
C VAL A 97 -6.68 -18.31 5.69
N VAL A 98 -7.06 -17.11 6.12
CA VAL A 98 -8.41 -16.76 6.60
C VAL A 98 -9.15 -16.06 5.47
N ALA A 99 -10.19 -16.72 4.96
CA ALA A 99 -10.97 -16.27 3.83
C ALA A 99 -12.40 -15.82 4.20
N SER A 100 -12.88 -16.13 5.41
CA SER A 100 -14.17 -15.62 5.90
C SER A 100 -14.06 -14.17 6.40
N PRO A 101 -14.87 -13.21 5.90
CA PRO A 101 -14.88 -11.82 6.38
C PRO A 101 -15.11 -11.68 7.89
N HIS A 102 -15.98 -12.51 8.45
CA HIS A 102 -16.27 -12.52 9.89
C HIS A 102 -15.06 -12.97 10.71
N MET A 103 -14.31 -13.96 10.22
CA MET A 103 -13.08 -14.42 10.86
C MET A 103 -11.93 -13.44 10.68
N VAL A 104 -11.81 -12.78 9.52
CA VAL A 104 -10.85 -11.67 9.31
C VAL A 104 -11.08 -10.59 10.36
N HIS A 105 -12.34 -10.22 10.60
CA HIS A 105 -12.67 -9.25 11.65
C HIS A 105 -12.28 -9.73 13.05
N ALA A 106 -12.51 -11.01 13.38
CA ALA A 106 -12.11 -11.58 14.66
C ALA A 106 -10.59 -11.53 14.88
N VAL A 107 -9.80 -11.90 13.87
CA VAL A 107 -8.32 -11.78 13.91
C VAL A 107 -7.87 -10.34 14.11
N GLN A 108 -8.53 -9.38 13.45
CA GLN A 108 -8.20 -7.96 13.58
C GLN A 108 -8.52 -7.39 14.96
N LYS A 109 -9.59 -7.88 15.61
CA LYS A 109 -10.01 -7.44 16.95
C LYS A 109 -8.98 -7.82 18.01
N ASP A 110 -8.43 -9.03 17.93
CA ASP A 110 -7.48 -9.57 18.91
C ASP A 110 -6.01 -9.31 18.50
N TYR A 111 -5.69 -8.06 18.18
CA TYR A 111 -4.38 -7.62 17.68
C TYR A 111 -3.19 -7.90 18.63
N LYS A 112 -3.46 -8.18 19.91
CA LYS A 112 -2.43 -8.58 20.89
C LYS A 112 -2.00 -10.02 20.69
N ILE A 113 -2.94 -10.91 20.37
CA ILE A 113 -2.70 -12.33 20.08
C ILE A 113 -2.20 -12.47 18.64
N PHE A 114 -2.83 -11.77 17.71
CA PHE A 114 -2.46 -11.74 16.30
C PHE A 114 -1.64 -10.48 16.02
N SER A 115 -0.32 -10.56 16.23
CA SER A 115 0.57 -9.39 16.15
C SER A 115 0.96 -9.04 14.72
N PHE A 116 0.75 -7.78 14.34
CA PHE A 116 1.34 -7.22 13.11
C PHE A 116 2.78 -6.77 13.32
N ASN A 117 3.12 -6.23 14.50
CA ASN A 117 4.42 -5.66 14.78
C ASN A 117 5.56 -6.69 14.64
N ALA A 118 5.30 -7.95 15.00
CA ALA A 118 6.26 -9.03 14.86
C ALA A 118 6.71 -9.22 13.39
N ILE A 119 5.81 -8.99 12.42
CA ILE A 119 6.14 -9.09 10.98
C ILE A 119 6.95 -7.88 10.52
N ILE A 120 6.61 -6.69 11.03
CA ILE A 120 7.31 -5.45 10.65
C ILE A 120 8.80 -5.55 10.99
N VAL A 121 9.14 -6.17 12.12
CA VAL A 121 10.54 -6.40 12.55
C VAL A 121 11.30 -7.24 11.52
N ASP A 122 10.74 -8.36 11.08
CA ASP A 122 11.38 -9.20 10.06
C ASP A 122 11.49 -8.49 8.71
N VAL A 123 10.48 -7.69 8.36
CA VAL A 123 10.46 -6.85 7.15
C VAL A 123 11.56 -5.78 7.20
N ALA A 124 11.72 -5.08 8.33
CA ALA A 124 12.73 -4.04 8.50
C ALA A 124 14.15 -4.58 8.25
N ARG A 125 14.45 -5.75 8.80
CA ARG A 125 15.73 -6.42 8.63
C ARG A 125 15.96 -6.87 7.18
N ARG A 126 15.00 -7.58 6.56
CA ARG A 126 15.21 -8.23 5.25
C ARG A 126 14.96 -7.33 4.04
N ILE A 127 13.92 -6.51 4.08
CA ILE A 127 13.52 -5.66 2.96
C ILE A 127 14.31 -4.35 2.98
N PHE A 128 14.38 -3.68 4.14
CA PHE A 128 14.99 -2.35 4.24
C PHE A 128 16.45 -2.35 4.70
N LEU A 129 17.01 -3.49 5.12
CA LEU A 129 18.42 -3.65 5.53
C LEU A 129 18.83 -2.78 6.72
N PHE A 130 17.98 -2.70 7.74
CA PHE A 130 18.38 -2.07 9.00
C PHE A 130 19.59 -2.82 9.59
N ASP A 131 20.60 -2.07 10.04
CA ASP A 131 21.74 -2.63 10.77
C ASP A 131 21.37 -2.98 12.21
N GLU A 132 22.29 -3.59 12.96
CA GLU A 132 22.01 -4.05 14.33
C GLU A 132 21.61 -2.92 15.28
N GLU A 133 22.22 -1.73 15.12
CA GLU A 133 21.88 -0.55 15.93
C GLU A 133 20.47 -0.04 15.61
N ALA A 134 20.15 0.12 14.32
CA ALA A 134 18.82 0.50 13.86
C ALA A 134 17.77 -0.55 14.26
N MET A 135 18.08 -1.84 14.19
CA MET A 135 17.20 -2.92 14.63
C MET A 135 16.94 -2.85 16.13
N ALA A 136 17.98 -2.63 16.95
CA ALA A 136 17.83 -2.50 18.39
C ALA A 136 16.96 -1.28 18.77
N ALA A 137 17.14 -0.16 18.07
CA ALA A 137 16.30 1.02 18.22
C ALA A 137 14.86 0.79 17.76
N PHE A 138 14.67 0.07 16.65
CA PHE A 138 13.36 -0.23 16.06
C PHE A 138 12.52 -1.17 16.93
N GLU A 139 13.16 -2.21 17.48
CA GLU A 139 12.56 -3.18 18.42
C GLU A 139 12.41 -2.60 19.84
N GLY A 140 13.19 -1.57 20.20
CA GLY A 140 13.23 -1.00 21.55
C GLY A 140 14.03 -1.87 22.52
N THR A 141 15.08 -2.52 22.04
CA THR A 141 16.02 -3.33 22.84
C THR A 141 17.31 -2.58 23.17
N ASN A 142 17.50 -1.37 22.65
CA ASN A 142 18.63 -0.48 22.90
C ASN A 142 18.65 0.21 24.30
N HIS A 143 17.92 -0.32 25.28
CA HIS A 143 17.77 0.32 26.59
C HIS A 143 19.04 0.23 27.45
N SER A 144 19.33 1.31 28.18
CA SER A 144 20.37 1.38 29.21
C SER A 144 20.06 0.39 30.36
N LEU A 145 21.09 -0.29 30.87
CA LEU A 145 21.02 -1.17 32.05
C LEU A 145 20.63 -0.43 33.35
N ASN A 146 20.51 0.90 33.32
CA ASN A 146 20.08 1.69 34.46
C ASN A 146 18.57 1.62 34.68
N HIS A 147 18.15 0.82 35.66
CA HIS A 147 16.76 0.64 36.12
C HIS A 147 16.00 1.92 36.53
N LYS A 148 16.62 3.10 36.53
CA LYS A 148 16.00 4.39 36.89
C LYS A 148 15.52 5.21 35.69
N GLU A 149 15.93 4.88 34.46
CA GLU A 149 15.44 5.59 33.28
C GLU A 149 14.06 5.05 32.86
N LYS A 150 13.09 5.94 32.65
CA LYS A 150 11.79 5.57 32.09
C LYS A 150 12.01 4.90 30.73
N LYS A 151 11.40 3.74 30.53
CA LYS A 151 11.47 2.98 29.27
C LYS A 151 11.07 3.89 28.10
N LYS A 152 12.03 4.28 27.26
CA LYS A 152 11.77 5.07 26.06
C LYS A 152 10.94 4.23 25.07
N PRO A 153 10.01 4.83 24.31
CA PRO A 153 9.31 4.12 23.24
C PRO A 153 10.30 3.67 22.15
N SER A 154 10.00 2.59 21.43
CA SER A 154 10.83 2.14 20.29
C SER A 154 10.70 3.10 19.11
N ALA A 155 11.68 3.09 18.18
CA ALA A 155 11.63 3.95 16.99
C ALA A 155 10.36 3.69 16.14
N LEU A 156 9.88 2.45 16.07
CA LEU A 156 8.61 2.10 15.42
C LEU A 156 7.40 2.75 16.12
N GLN A 157 7.37 2.74 17.45
CA GLN A 157 6.29 3.35 18.22
C GLN A 157 6.31 4.88 18.08
N MET A 158 7.51 5.48 18.12
CA MET A 158 7.72 6.91 17.91
C MET A 158 7.25 7.32 16.52
N ALA A 159 7.67 6.61 15.47
CA ALA A 159 7.24 6.84 14.09
C ALA A 159 5.73 6.78 13.93
N ARG A 160 5.10 5.71 14.44
CA ARG A 160 3.65 5.58 14.40
C ARG A 160 2.95 6.73 15.13
N GLY A 161 3.46 7.13 16.30
CA GLY A 161 2.94 8.26 17.06
C GLY A 161 2.98 9.57 16.27
N GLN A 162 4.12 9.87 15.64
CA GLN A 162 4.27 11.07 14.81
C GLN A 162 3.36 11.03 13.58
N PHE A 163 3.27 9.89 12.89
CA PHE A 163 2.37 9.75 11.74
C PHE A 163 0.90 9.93 12.12
N VAL A 164 0.44 9.30 13.20
CA VAL A 164 -0.96 9.44 13.67
C VAL A 164 -1.26 10.88 14.12
N LYS A 165 -0.32 11.54 14.80
CA LYS A 165 -0.49 12.91 15.28
C LYS A 165 -0.59 13.91 14.13
N ASN A 166 0.28 13.81 13.13
CA ASN A 166 0.44 14.82 12.08
C ASN A 166 -0.40 14.53 10.81
N LEU A 167 -0.84 13.29 10.59
CA LEU A 167 -1.63 12.91 9.39
C LEU A 167 -3.15 12.78 9.67
N ARG A 168 -3.59 13.05 10.90
CA ARG A 168 -5.03 13.19 11.22
C ARG A 168 -5.57 14.52 10.68
N PRO A 169 -6.89 14.67 10.51
CA PRO A 169 -7.48 15.96 10.13
C PRO A 169 -7.07 17.08 11.09
N GLY A 170 -6.51 18.15 10.55
CA GLY A 170 -5.94 19.29 11.27
C GLY A 170 -4.95 20.06 10.39
N SER A 171 -4.37 21.12 10.95
CA SER A 171 -3.52 22.07 10.21
C SER A 171 -2.31 21.44 9.51
N GLU A 172 -1.69 20.43 10.11
CA GLU A 172 -0.52 19.74 9.59
C GLU A 172 -0.85 18.89 8.36
N LEU A 173 -2.06 18.29 8.33
CA LEU A 173 -2.54 17.59 7.16
C LEU A 173 -2.91 18.57 6.04
N ASP A 174 -3.45 19.74 6.38
CA ASP A 174 -3.79 20.77 5.41
C ASP A 174 -2.54 21.37 4.74
N ASP A 175 -1.49 21.67 5.51
CA ASP A 175 -0.17 22.06 4.98
C ASP A 175 0.40 20.99 4.04
N LEU A 176 0.33 19.72 4.45
CA LEU A 176 0.80 18.61 3.63
C LEU A 176 0.04 18.50 2.31
N LEU A 177 -1.28 18.70 2.34
CA LEU A 177 -2.12 18.68 1.14
C LEU A 177 -1.81 19.86 0.23
N LEU A 178 -1.60 21.06 0.78
CA LEU A 178 -1.18 22.24 0.01
C LEU A 178 0.14 21.99 -0.72
N ARG A 179 1.16 21.47 -0.02
CA ARG A 179 2.46 21.11 -0.62
C ARG A 179 2.30 20.08 -1.76
N PHE A 180 1.45 19.07 -1.56
CA PHE A 180 1.16 18.08 -2.60
C PHE A 180 0.49 18.73 -3.81
N THR A 181 -0.57 19.52 -3.60
CA THR A 181 -1.31 20.15 -4.68
C THR A 181 -0.47 21.15 -5.47
N ASP A 182 0.38 21.92 -4.79
CA ASP A 182 1.34 22.82 -5.45
C ASP A 182 2.34 22.03 -6.30
N GLY A 183 2.83 20.89 -5.77
CA GLY A 183 3.69 19.98 -6.51
C GLY A 183 3.05 19.44 -7.80
N VAL A 184 1.77 19.06 -7.74
CA VAL A 184 1.01 18.63 -8.93
C VAL A 184 0.85 19.76 -9.95
N LEU A 185 0.58 20.98 -9.50
CA LEU A 185 0.37 22.12 -10.39
C LEU A 185 1.64 22.51 -11.17
N VAL A 186 2.83 22.32 -10.61
CA VAL A 186 4.11 22.59 -11.31
C VAL A 186 4.18 21.79 -12.61
N ASP A 187 3.92 20.49 -12.54
CA ASP A 187 4.02 19.59 -13.69
C ASP A 187 2.82 19.79 -14.64
N ALA A 188 1.61 19.94 -14.08
CA ALA A 188 0.40 20.15 -14.87
C ALA A 188 0.42 21.47 -15.66
N HIS A 189 0.84 22.60 -15.06
CA HIS A 189 0.94 23.88 -15.79
C HIS A 189 2.02 23.83 -16.88
N SER A 190 3.14 23.13 -16.64
CA SER A 190 4.16 22.92 -17.67
C SER A 190 3.57 22.20 -18.88
N HIS A 191 2.77 21.16 -18.66
CA HIS A 191 2.12 20.40 -19.72
C HIS A 191 0.97 21.19 -20.40
N LEU A 192 0.10 21.85 -19.62
CA LEU A 192 -1.04 22.62 -20.14
C LEU A 192 -0.62 23.82 -21.00
N ASN A 193 0.54 24.41 -20.71
CA ASN A 193 1.08 25.54 -21.47
C ASN A 193 1.94 25.12 -22.66
N SER A 194 2.27 23.83 -22.79
CA SER A 194 2.99 23.31 -23.93
C SER A 194 2.01 23.03 -25.08
N PRO A 195 2.37 23.32 -26.35
CA PRO A 195 1.53 22.94 -27.48
C PRO A 195 1.23 21.44 -27.41
N SER A 196 -0.04 21.05 -27.54
CA SER A 196 -0.41 19.65 -27.50
C SER A 196 0.05 18.97 -28.79
N ASP A 197 1.19 18.31 -28.74
CA ASP A 197 1.77 17.62 -29.91
C ASP A 197 0.92 16.42 -30.38
N GLY A 198 -0.09 16.02 -29.60
CA GLY A 198 -0.81 14.77 -29.82
C GLY A 198 0.06 13.51 -29.62
N ASN A 199 1.23 13.67 -29.01
CA ASN A 199 2.22 12.62 -28.82
C ASN A 199 1.73 11.50 -27.89
N ALA A 200 2.10 10.28 -28.25
CA ALA A 200 1.86 9.08 -27.46
C ALA A 200 2.46 9.23 -26.06
N THR A 201 1.62 9.10 -25.04
CA THR A 201 2.05 9.07 -23.64
C THR A 201 1.70 7.73 -23.02
N LEU A 202 2.65 7.16 -22.31
CA LEU A 202 2.45 5.98 -21.46
C LEU A 202 1.79 6.46 -20.15
N LEU A 203 0.49 6.22 -20.00
CA LEU A 203 -0.33 6.80 -18.94
C LEU A 203 0.14 6.39 -17.54
N TRP A 204 0.49 5.11 -17.33
CA TRP A 204 0.99 4.64 -16.05
C TRP A 204 2.33 5.30 -15.73
N LYS A 205 3.29 5.28 -16.66
CA LYS A 205 4.58 5.93 -16.47
C LYS A 205 4.44 7.44 -16.17
N HIS A 206 3.55 8.13 -16.88
CA HIS A 206 3.29 9.56 -16.68
C HIS A 206 2.73 9.84 -15.28
N ILE A 207 1.61 9.21 -14.91
CA ILE A 207 1.00 9.36 -13.57
C ILE A 207 1.98 8.92 -12.47
N ARG A 208 2.74 7.85 -12.72
CA ARG A 208 3.73 7.34 -11.76
C ARG A 208 4.79 8.38 -11.46
N ILE A 209 5.33 9.05 -12.47
CA ILE A 209 6.37 10.08 -12.28
C ILE A 209 5.76 11.32 -11.60
N GLU A 210 4.69 11.87 -12.15
CA GLU A 210 4.10 13.13 -11.67
C GLU A 210 3.57 12.98 -10.24
N PHE A 211 2.68 12.02 -10.00
CA PHE A 211 2.05 11.83 -8.69
C PHE A 211 3.09 11.49 -7.62
N SER A 212 4.04 10.59 -7.92
CA SER A 212 5.06 10.20 -6.93
C SER A 212 6.02 11.34 -6.62
N THR A 213 6.36 12.17 -7.61
CA THR A 213 7.19 13.36 -7.41
C THR A 213 6.46 14.39 -6.55
N ALA A 214 5.18 14.64 -6.82
CA ALA A 214 4.36 15.54 -5.99
C ALA A 214 4.27 15.06 -4.53
N VAL A 215 4.08 13.75 -4.29
CA VAL A 215 4.10 13.19 -2.93
C VAL A 215 5.48 13.32 -2.29
N ALA A 216 6.55 13.01 -3.03
CA ALA A 216 7.91 13.11 -2.51
C ALA A 216 8.29 14.56 -2.15
N ARG A 217 7.91 15.52 -2.98
CA ARG A 217 8.06 16.95 -2.71
C ARG A 217 7.23 17.37 -1.48
N ALA A 218 6.00 16.88 -1.35
CA ALA A 218 5.17 17.18 -0.18
C ALA A 218 5.81 16.65 1.11
N PHE A 219 6.40 15.46 1.06
CA PHE A 219 6.96 14.80 2.24
C PHE A 219 8.33 15.38 2.59
N TRP A 220 9.27 15.38 1.64
CA TRP A 220 10.69 15.68 1.87
C TRP A 220 11.13 17.07 1.38
N GLY A 221 10.22 17.88 0.86
CA GLY A 221 10.52 19.22 0.36
C GLY A 221 11.06 19.21 -1.08
N ALA A 222 11.46 20.38 -1.58
CA ALA A 222 11.86 20.56 -2.98
C ALA A 222 13.12 19.76 -3.36
N ARG A 223 13.99 19.47 -2.39
CA ARG A 223 15.22 18.68 -2.56
C ARG A 223 15.06 17.22 -2.10
N HIS A 224 13.88 16.63 -2.35
CA HIS A 224 13.59 15.26 -1.96
C HIS A 224 14.60 14.25 -2.56
N PRO A 225 14.78 13.06 -1.96
CA PRO A 225 15.80 12.08 -2.37
C PRO A 225 15.80 11.67 -3.85
N PHE A 226 14.68 11.87 -4.54
CA PHE A 226 14.44 11.38 -5.90
C PHE A 226 14.41 12.50 -6.96
N CYS A 227 14.75 13.75 -6.58
CA CYS A 227 14.52 14.93 -7.43
C CYS A 227 15.51 15.06 -8.60
N HIS A 228 16.71 14.46 -8.50
CA HIS A 228 17.75 14.62 -9.52
C HIS A 228 17.44 13.91 -10.84
N ASP A 229 16.78 12.75 -10.77
CA ASP A 229 16.32 12.00 -11.95
C ASP A 229 15.06 11.21 -11.59
N PRO A 230 13.89 11.87 -11.55
CA PRO A 230 12.64 11.25 -11.13
C PRO A 230 12.27 10.02 -11.96
N THR A 231 12.52 10.05 -13.28
CA THR A 231 12.22 8.92 -14.18
C THR A 231 12.97 7.66 -13.73
N VAL A 232 14.26 7.82 -13.41
CA VAL A 232 15.12 6.73 -13.02
C VAL A 232 14.83 6.23 -11.60
N TYR A 233 14.58 7.13 -10.65
CA TYR A 233 14.28 6.74 -9.27
C TYR A 233 12.90 6.09 -9.14
N TRP A 234 11.89 6.58 -9.86
CA TRP A 234 10.55 5.97 -9.82
C TRP A 234 10.48 4.62 -10.53
N ALA A 235 11.28 4.42 -11.60
CA ALA A 235 11.47 3.10 -12.19
C ALA A 235 12.16 2.13 -11.21
N ALA A 236 13.19 2.59 -10.48
CA ALA A 236 13.83 1.79 -9.44
C ALA A 236 12.84 1.48 -8.29
N MET A 237 12.05 2.45 -7.84
CA MET A 237 11.03 2.24 -6.82
C MET A 237 10.00 1.19 -7.27
N GLU A 238 9.60 1.22 -8.55
CA GLU A 238 8.69 0.22 -9.11
C GLU A 238 9.29 -1.19 -9.13
N ASP A 239 10.56 -1.35 -9.54
CA ASP A 239 11.29 -2.62 -9.49
C ASP A 239 11.45 -3.13 -8.05
N PHE A 240 11.71 -2.24 -7.10
CA PHE A 240 11.75 -2.55 -5.67
C PHE A 240 10.40 -3.04 -5.17
N GLU A 241 9.33 -2.30 -5.46
CA GLU A 241 7.96 -2.65 -5.07
C GLU A 241 7.50 -4.00 -5.65
N ALA A 242 7.85 -4.29 -6.91
CA ALA A 242 7.49 -5.53 -7.59
C ALA A 242 8.18 -6.77 -6.99
N GLY A 243 9.34 -6.62 -6.36
CA GLY A 243 10.10 -7.74 -5.78
C GLY A 243 10.31 -7.67 -4.27
N ALA A 244 9.66 -6.73 -3.56
CA ALA A 244 9.84 -6.56 -2.11
C ALA A 244 9.55 -7.84 -1.31
N LEU A 245 8.48 -8.56 -1.66
CA LEU A 245 8.16 -9.85 -1.03
C LEU A 245 9.19 -10.94 -1.36
N ASN A 246 9.81 -10.89 -2.54
CA ASN A 246 10.88 -11.81 -2.90
C ASN A 246 12.17 -11.53 -2.11
N LEU A 247 12.46 -10.26 -1.80
CA LEU A 247 13.57 -9.90 -0.88
C LEU A 247 13.37 -10.48 0.52
N PHE A 248 12.12 -10.66 0.94
CA PHE A 248 11.77 -11.25 2.23
C PHE A 248 11.78 -12.79 2.21
N ALA A 249 11.19 -13.38 1.17
CA ALA A 249 10.87 -14.81 1.10
C ALA A 249 11.99 -15.68 0.50
N LEU A 250 12.82 -15.13 -0.40
CA LEU A 250 13.81 -15.91 -1.14
C LEU A 250 15.24 -15.71 -0.58
N PRO A 251 16.06 -16.77 -0.52
CA PRO A 251 17.46 -16.66 -0.13
C PRO A 251 18.27 -15.98 -1.24
N LEU A 252 19.44 -15.44 -0.89
CA LEU A 252 20.39 -14.80 -1.83
C LEU A 252 19.71 -13.76 -2.76
N PRO A 253 19.22 -12.62 -2.23
CA PRO A 253 18.43 -11.65 -3.01
C PRO A 253 19.14 -11.10 -4.26
N TRP A 254 20.46 -11.04 -4.25
CA TRP A 254 21.27 -10.65 -5.42
C TRP A 254 21.15 -11.64 -6.59
N LEU A 255 20.67 -12.86 -6.36
CA LEU A 255 20.42 -13.88 -7.37
C LEU A 255 18.93 -14.07 -7.64
N THR A 256 18.13 -14.23 -6.58
CA THR A 256 16.70 -14.62 -6.66
C THR A 256 15.75 -13.44 -6.81
N ALA A 257 16.16 -12.24 -6.39
CA ALA A 257 15.39 -11.00 -6.42
C ALA A 257 16.21 -9.86 -7.05
N ARG A 258 17.00 -10.17 -8.08
CA ARG A 258 18.00 -9.28 -8.74
C ARG A 258 17.53 -7.85 -8.95
N LYS A 259 16.36 -7.66 -9.59
CA LYS A 259 15.82 -6.34 -9.91
C LYS A 259 15.54 -5.52 -8.65
N ALA A 260 14.78 -6.08 -7.71
CA ALA A 260 14.46 -5.41 -6.45
C ALA A 260 15.71 -5.15 -5.60
N ASN A 261 16.68 -6.08 -5.60
CA ASN A 261 17.94 -5.88 -4.89
C ASN A 261 18.77 -4.75 -5.51
N SER A 262 18.87 -4.69 -6.85
CA SER A 262 19.56 -3.61 -7.57
C SER A 262 18.88 -2.26 -7.36
N ALA A 263 17.54 -2.23 -7.41
CA ALA A 263 16.75 -1.05 -7.10
C ALA A 263 17.00 -0.56 -5.66
N ARG A 264 17.01 -1.46 -4.68
CA ARG A 264 17.34 -1.13 -3.29
C ARG A 264 18.74 -0.53 -3.16
N SER A 265 19.74 -1.09 -3.84
CA SER A 265 21.11 -0.55 -3.89
C SER A 265 21.20 0.83 -4.55
N LYS A 266 20.18 1.25 -5.29
CA LYS A 266 20.10 2.59 -5.91
C LYS A 266 19.32 3.60 -5.05
N LEU A 267 18.24 3.15 -4.40
CA LEU A 267 17.37 4.01 -3.60
C LEU A 267 17.98 4.38 -2.24
N LEU A 268 18.64 3.42 -1.57
CA LEU A 268 19.21 3.65 -0.24
C LEU A 268 20.29 4.74 -0.22
N PRO A 269 21.26 4.79 -1.16
CA PRO A 269 22.24 5.88 -1.19
C PRO A 269 21.61 7.26 -1.33
N ALA A 270 20.56 7.41 -2.14
CA ALA A 270 19.88 8.70 -2.32
C ALA A 270 19.18 9.18 -1.05
N LEU A 271 18.56 8.25 -0.30
CA LEU A 271 17.96 8.54 1.00
C LEU A 271 19.02 8.86 2.06
N LYS A 272 20.13 8.13 2.06
CA LYS A 272 21.26 8.40 2.96
C LYS A 272 21.85 9.79 2.72
N ASP A 273 22.11 10.13 1.48
CA ASP A 273 22.64 11.43 1.07
C ASP A 273 21.67 12.59 1.43
N TYR A 274 20.36 12.36 1.31
CA TYR A 274 19.36 13.32 1.81
C TYR A 274 19.42 13.51 3.33
N THR A 275 19.57 12.42 4.10
CA THR A 275 19.71 12.48 5.56
C THR A 275 20.99 13.20 5.99
N GLU A 276 22.13 12.92 5.35
CA GLU A 276 23.44 13.48 5.71
C GLU A 276 23.59 14.97 5.36
N ARG A 277 22.75 15.50 4.47
CA ARG A 277 22.74 16.92 4.06
C ARG A 277 21.68 17.77 4.78
N ASP A 278 21.16 17.27 5.90
CA ASP A 278 20.06 17.88 6.65
C ASP A 278 18.86 18.25 5.75
N GLY A 279 18.52 17.36 4.81
CA GLY A 279 17.51 17.62 3.79
C GLY A 279 16.10 17.86 4.34
N PHE A 280 15.85 17.51 5.60
CA PHE A 280 14.55 17.57 6.28
C PHE A 280 14.12 18.99 6.67
N GLU A 281 15.00 20.00 6.61
CA GLU A 281 14.64 21.39 6.97
C GLU A 281 13.48 21.97 6.13
N ASP A 282 13.31 21.51 4.90
CA ASP A 282 12.19 21.88 4.01
C ASP A 282 11.06 20.82 3.98
N SER A 283 11.17 19.77 4.78
CA SER A 283 10.21 18.66 4.79
C SER A 283 8.90 18.98 5.53
N ALA A 284 7.89 18.14 5.37
CA ALA A 284 6.65 18.23 6.13
C ALA A 284 6.90 17.99 7.64
N SER A 285 6.03 18.57 8.48
CA SER A 285 6.17 18.51 9.95
C SER A 285 6.36 17.10 10.48
N PHE A 286 5.68 16.10 9.91
CA PHE A 286 5.81 14.72 10.38
C PHE A 286 7.17 14.09 10.05
N ILE A 287 7.83 14.51 8.95
CA ILE A 287 9.19 14.08 8.62
C ILE A 287 10.19 14.75 9.56
N LYS A 288 10.03 16.06 9.82
CA LYS A 288 10.85 16.80 10.80
C LYS A 288 10.75 16.18 12.19
N CYS A 289 9.53 16.00 12.70
CA CYS A 289 9.33 15.36 14.00
C CYS A 289 9.89 13.93 14.07
N GLN A 290 9.84 13.18 12.96
CA GLN A 290 10.44 11.85 12.90
C GLN A 290 11.97 11.92 12.89
N TYR A 291 12.54 12.90 12.19
CA TYR A 291 13.97 13.17 12.19
C TYR A 291 14.45 13.51 13.59
N ASP A 292 13.85 14.52 14.23
CA ASP A 292 14.21 14.97 15.58
C ASP A 292 14.11 13.83 16.60
N ALA A 293 13.10 12.97 16.44
CA ALA A 293 12.86 11.84 17.33
C ALA A 293 13.88 10.70 17.14
N CYS A 294 14.48 10.58 15.96
CA CYS A 294 15.41 9.50 15.62
C CYS A 294 16.85 9.96 15.36
N HIS A 295 17.16 11.24 15.57
CA HIS A 295 18.47 11.83 15.27
C HIS A 295 19.61 11.07 15.96
N ASP A 296 19.45 10.72 17.24
CA ASP A 296 20.46 10.03 18.04
C ASP A 296 20.51 8.50 17.78
N LEU A 297 19.71 7.97 16.86
CA LEU A 297 19.56 6.52 16.62
C LEU A 297 20.32 6.03 15.38
N GLY A 298 21.12 6.89 14.76
CA GLY A 298 21.99 6.58 13.64
C GLY A 298 21.37 6.81 12.26
N THR A 299 22.21 6.96 11.23
CA THR A 299 21.76 7.30 9.86
C THR A 299 20.90 6.21 9.21
N SER A 300 21.12 4.94 9.59
CA SER A 300 20.44 3.77 9.00
C SER A 300 18.94 3.76 9.31
N ILE A 301 18.54 4.03 10.56
CA ILE A 301 17.12 4.09 10.94
C ILE A 301 16.35 5.16 10.13
N MET A 302 17.05 6.22 9.75
CA MET A 302 16.48 7.37 9.04
C MET A 302 16.41 7.14 7.54
N SER A 303 17.54 6.75 6.93
CA SER A 303 17.65 6.52 5.50
C SER A 303 16.90 5.27 5.06
N ASN A 304 17.15 4.13 5.70
CA ASN A 304 16.47 2.87 5.37
C ASN A 304 15.00 2.91 5.82
N GLY A 305 14.70 3.56 6.95
CA GLY A 305 13.33 3.83 7.37
C GLY A 305 12.59 4.74 6.38
N GLY A 306 13.30 5.70 5.78
CA GLY A 306 12.81 6.55 4.70
C GLY A 306 12.44 5.75 3.44
N LEU A 307 13.18 4.69 3.10
CA LEU A 307 12.79 3.76 2.03
C LEU A 307 11.49 3.03 2.40
N GLY A 308 11.36 2.58 3.64
CA GLY A 308 10.13 1.96 4.14
C GLY A 308 8.92 2.89 4.09
N LEU A 309 9.12 4.17 4.41
CA LEU A 309 8.08 5.19 4.29
C LEU A 309 7.72 5.46 2.83
N ALA A 310 8.69 5.66 1.93
CA ALA A 310 8.44 5.89 0.51
C ALA A 310 7.68 4.72 -0.13
N PHE A 311 8.12 3.50 0.15
CA PHE A 311 7.46 2.26 -0.27
C PHE A 311 6.02 2.15 0.23
N SER A 312 5.78 2.44 1.51
CA SER A 312 4.46 2.28 2.12
C SER A 312 3.49 3.40 1.77
N ALA A 313 4.00 4.62 1.55
CA ALA A 313 3.18 5.80 1.33
C ALA A 313 2.86 6.05 -0.15
N ILE A 314 3.83 5.87 -1.05
CA ILE A 314 3.73 6.35 -2.44
C ILE A 314 3.10 5.30 -3.35
N GLY A 315 3.63 4.07 -3.36
CA GLY A 315 3.19 2.99 -4.27
C GLY A 315 1.67 2.77 -4.30
N PRO A 316 1.01 2.58 -3.13
CA PRO A 316 -0.43 2.30 -3.10
C PRO A 316 -1.29 3.45 -3.63
N ILE A 317 -0.99 4.69 -3.24
CA ILE A 317 -1.81 5.86 -3.62
C ILE A 317 -1.61 6.25 -5.08
N THR A 318 -0.40 6.10 -5.63
CA THR A 318 -0.14 6.30 -7.05
C THR A 318 -0.90 5.27 -7.90
N SER A 319 -0.92 4.02 -7.46
CA SER A 319 -1.70 2.96 -8.11
C SER A 319 -3.19 3.29 -8.13
N THR A 320 -3.74 3.74 -6.99
CA THR A 320 -5.14 4.17 -6.90
C THR A 320 -5.44 5.39 -7.78
N ALA A 321 -4.56 6.40 -7.80
CA ALA A 321 -4.73 7.57 -8.66
C ALA A 321 -4.76 7.21 -10.15
N PHE A 322 -3.87 6.32 -10.59
CA PHE A 322 -3.91 5.77 -11.94
C PHE A 322 -5.25 5.10 -12.26
N TRP A 323 -5.73 4.21 -11.37
CA TRP A 323 -7.01 3.52 -11.59
C TRP A 323 -8.21 4.47 -11.57
N MET A 324 -8.20 5.51 -10.74
CA MET A 324 -9.24 6.54 -10.76
C MET A 324 -9.34 7.20 -12.14
N VAL A 325 -8.22 7.69 -12.67
CA VAL A 325 -8.16 8.28 -14.02
C VAL A 325 -8.58 7.24 -15.07
N CYS A 326 -8.00 6.05 -15.04
CA CYS A 326 -8.24 5.02 -16.04
C CYS A 326 -9.70 4.52 -16.07
N CYS A 327 -10.30 4.24 -14.90
CA CYS A 327 -11.68 3.74 -14.81
C CYS A 327 -12.72 4.79 -15.21
N ILE A 328 -12.48 6.07 -14.90
CA ILE A 328 -13.38 7.17 -15.28
C ILE A 328 -13.26 7.45 -16.78
N PHE A 329 -12.05 7.65 -17.31
CA PHE A 329 -11.84 8.03 -18.72
C PHE A 329 -12.11 6.91 -19.72
N SER A 330 -12.12 5.65 -19.29
CA SER A 330 -12.55 4.52 -20.13
C SER A 330 -14.07 4.41 -20.30
N ARG A 331 -14.86 5.24 -19.61
CA ARG A 331 -16.34 5.19 -19.58
C ARG A 331 -16.92 6.58 -19.85
N PRO A 332 -17.33 6.89 -21.10
CA PRO A 332 -17.82 8.22 -21.47
C PRO A 332 -18.97 8.74 -20.61
N ASP A 333 -19.97 7.90 -20.33
CA ASP A 333 -21.14 8.29 -19.53
C ASP A 333 -20.76 8.63 -18.09
N LEU A 334 -19.83 7.85 -17.52
CA LEU A 334 -19.30 8.09 -16.18
C LEU A 334 -18.46 9.37 -16.16
N LEU A 335 -17.56 9.55 -17.15
CA LEU A 335 -16.76 10.76 -17.28
C LEU A 335 -17.64 12.01 -17.39
N ALA A 336 -18.73 11.95 -18.16
CA ALA A 336 -19.68 13.05 -18.28
C ALA A 336 -20.35 13.39 -16.94
N LYS A 337 -20.80 12.38 -16.18
CA LYS A 337 -21.37 12.56 -14.83
C LYS A 337 -20.36 13.18 -13.87
N VAL A 338 -19.13 12.65 -13.83
CA VAL A 338 -18.08 13.14 -12.93
C VAL A 338 -17.65 14.56 -13.33
N ARG A 339 -17.54 14.88 -14.63
CA ARG A 339 -17.27 16.25 -15.10
C ARG A 339 -18.37 17.21 -14.64
N ALA A 340 -19.64 16.85 -14.80
CA ALA A 340 -20.75 17.69 -14.33
C ALA A 340 -20.74 17.92 -12.81
N GLU A 341 -20.31 16.93 -12.02
CA GLU A 341 -20.09 17.10 -10.57
C GLU A 341 -18.92 18.02 -10.25
N VAL A 342 -17.79 17.83 -10.93
CA VAL A 342 -16.55 18.60 -10.73
C VAL A 342 -16.74 20.05 -11.16
N ASP A 343 -17.33 20.31 -12.32
CA ASP A 343 -17.51 21.66 -12.88
C ASP A 343 -18.35 22.55 -11.95
N ARG A 344 -19.26 21.97 -11.14
CA ARG A 344 -20.01 22.70 -10.09
C ARG A 344 -19.18 23.12 -8.88
N CYS A 345 -17.99 22.54 -8.71
CA CYS A 345 -17.05 22.85 -7.63
C CYS A 345 -15.95 23.81 -8.06
N LEU A 346 -15.82 24.09 -9.36
CA LEU A 346 -14.79 24.96 -9.90
C LEU A 346 -15.24 26.41 -9.78
N ASN A 347 -14.36 27.26 -9.26
CA ASN A 347 -14.55 28.71 -9.29
C ASN A 347 -13.58 29.30 -10.31
N VAL A 348 -14.12 29.85 -11.40
CA VAL A 348 -13.32 30.48 -12.46
C VAL A 348 -13.38 31.99 -12.28
N ASP A 349 -12.24 32.58 -11.97
CA ASP A 349 -12.07 34.01 -11.82
C ASP A 349 -11.29 34.56 -13.03
N GLU A 350 -11.76 35.66 -13.60
CA GLU A 350 -11.05 36.40 -14.65
C GLU A 350 -10.43 37.65 -14.06
N ASP A 351 -9.10 37.67 -13.93
CA ASP A 351 -8.38 38.87 -13.56
C ASP A 351 -7.99 39.64 -14.83
N ARG A 352 -8.44 40.89 -14.91
CA ARG A 352 -8.14 41.83 -16.00
C ARG A 352 -7.22 42.93 -15.49
N SER A 353 -6.03 42.55 -15.04
CA SER A 353 -4.98 43.48 -14.65
C SER A 353 -3.92 43.60 -15.76
N HIS A 354 -3.48 44.82 -16.05
CA HIS A 354 -2.43 45.16 -17.03
C HIS A 354 -2.60 44.66 -18.48
N GLY A 355 -3.83 44.52 -18.98
CA GLY A 355 -4.09 44.23 -20.40
C GLY A 355 -3.82 42.78 -20.83
N GLN A 356 -3.42 41.90 -19.91
CA GLN A 356 -3.44 40.45 -20.07
C GLN A 356 -4.62 39.86 -19.28
N SER A 357 -5.50 39.13 -19.97
CA SER A 357 -6.59 38.40 -19.30
C SER A 357 -6.05 37.08 -18.78
N THR A 358 -5.83 36.97 -17.47
CA THR A 358 -5.46 35.69 -16.84
C THR A 358 -6.70 35.07 -16.23
N ARG A 359 -7.12 33.91 -16.76
CA ARG A 359 -8.24 33.16 -16.21
C ARG A 359 -7.68 32.16 -15.20
N SER A 360 -8.13 32.20 -13.96
CA SER A 360 -7.72 31.25 -12.92
C SER A 360 -8.88 30.34 -12.51
N CYS A 361 -8.59 29.08 -12.26
CA CYS A 361 -9.58 28.08 -11.87
C CYS A 361 -9.22 27.47 -10.51
N THR A 362 -10.05 27.73 -9.51
CA THR A 362 -9.84 27.24 -8.15
C THR A 362 -10.60 25.93 -7.91
N ILE A 363 -9.88 24.87 -7.57
CA ILE A 363 -10.42 23.58 -7.10
C ILE A 363 -10.55 23.65 -5.58
N ASP A 364 -11.79 23.78 -5.07
CA ASP A 364 -12.08 23.72 -3.62
C ASP A 364 -12.23 22.26 -3.18
N THR A 365 -11.19 21.71 -2.54
CA THR A 365 -11.18 20.29 -2.14
C THR A 365 -12.22 19.99 -1.07
N ALA A 366 -12.59 20.97 -0.25
CA ALA A 366 -13.63 20.83 0.78
C ALA A 366 -15.04 20.79 0.18
N ALA A 367 -15.25 21.37 -1.02
CA ALA A 367 -16.51 21.30 -1.74
C ALA A 367 -16.75 19.91 -2.37
N LEU A 368 -15.70 19.21 -2.79
CA LEU A 368 -15.79 17.91 -3.49
C LEU A 368 -16.63 16.89 -2.74
N ASN A 369 -16.44 16.79 -1.41
CA ASN A 369 -17.16 15.83 -0.58
C ASN A 369 -18.69 16.02 -0.61
N ARG A 370 -19.16 17.26 -0.81
CA ARG A 370 -20.58 17.62 -0.82
C ARG A 370 -21.19 17.53 -2.21
N CYS A 371 -20.39 17.75 -3.25
CA CYS A 371 -20.88 18.00 -4.61
C CYS A 371 -20.55 16.87 -5.61
N CYS A 372 -19.65 15.96 -5.25
CA CYS A 372 -19.14 14.92 -6.15
C CYS A 372 -19.37 13.48 -5.64
N PRO A 373 -20.62 13.05 -5.38
CA PRO A 373 -20.89 11.70 -4.88
C PRO A 373 -20.39 10.59 -5.83
N THR A 374 -20.53 10.77 -7.15
CA THR A 374 -20.07 9.78 -8.13
C THR A 374 -18.55 9.60 -8.05
N LEU A 375 -17.80 10.70 -7.96
CA LEU A 375 -16.34 10.66 -7.79
C LEU A 375 -15.92 9.85 -6.55
N PHE A 376 -16.61 10.02 -5.42
CA PHE A 376 -16.32 9.27 -4.20
C PHE A 376 -16.68 7.78 -4.32
N THR A 377 -17.79 7.44 -4.97
CA THR A 377 -18.12 6.04 -5.23
C THR A 377 -17.13 5.36 -6.18
N CYS A 378 -16.57 6.10 -7.15
CA CYS A 378 -15.45 5.63 -7.96
C CYS A 378 -14.23 5.28 -7.10
N LEU A 379 -13.86 6.13 -6.14
CA LEU A 379 -12.74 5.86 -5.24
C LEU A 379 -12.96 4.60 -4.40
N VAL A 380 -14.16 4.45 -3.84
CA VAL A 380 -14.53 3.24 -3.09
C VAL A 380 -14.40 2.01 -3.97
N GLU A 381 -14.94 2.03 -5.19
CA GLU A 381 -14.92 0.88 -6.10
C GLU A 381 -13.50 0.55 -6.60
N VAL A 382 -12.69 1.58 -6.91
CA VAL A 382 -11.27 1.40 -7.25
C VAL A 382 -10.52 0.73 -6.10
N LEU A 383 -10.71 1.20 -4.86
CA LEU A 383 -10.05 0.61 -3.69
C LEU A 383 -10.51 -0.83 -3.44
N ARG A 384 -11.80 -1.12 -3.65
CA ARG A 384 -12.36 -2.47 -3.52
C ARG A 384 -11.70 -3.45 -4.47
N LEU A 385 -11.49 -3.04 -5.73
CA LEU A 385 -10.92 -3.89 -6.78
C LEU A 385 -9.39 -3.96 -6.74
N SER A 386 -8.71 -2.83 -6.52
CA SER A 386 -7.25 -2.74 -6.60
C SER A 386 -6.54 -3.13 -5.30
N SER A 387 -7.22 -3.11 -4.14
CA SER A 387 -6.61 -3.53 -2.88
C SER A 387 -6.62 -5.07 -2.75
N THR A 388 -5.73 -5.71 -3.49
CA THR A 388 -5.59 -7.17 -3.57
C THR A 388 -4.47 -7.72 -2.67
N GLN A 389 -3.96 -6.93 -1.74
CA GLN A 389 -2.84 -7.31 -0.89
C GLN A 389 -3.32 -8.15 0.31
N PRO A 390 -2.74 -9.34 0.55
CA PRO A 390 -3.02 -10.05 1.80
C PRO A 390 -2.38 -9.32 2.97
N THR A 391 -3.01 -9.43 4.13
CA THR A 391 -2.47 -8.87 5.39
C THR A 391 -2.06 -9.99 6.31
N PHE A 392 -0.91 -9.83 6.95
CA PHE A 392 -0.26 -10.89 7.73
C PHE A 392 -0.34 -10.60 9.23
N ARG A 393 -0.45 -11.65 10.06
CA ARG A 393 -0.25 -11.60 11.52
C ARG A 393 0.60 -12.79 11.98
N ILE A 394 1.34 -12.63 13.07
CA ILE A 394 2.01 -13.73 13.77
C ILE A 394 1.28 -14.00 15.07
N VAL A 395 0.90 -15.27 15.28
CA VAL A 395 0.29 -15.76 16.52
C VAL A 395 1.31 -15.66 17.65
N GLN A 396 1.00 -14.90 18.70
CA GLN A 396 1.92 -14.66 19.81
C GLN A 396 1.97 -15.81 20.82
N ASP A 397 0.84 -16.49 21.04
CA ASP A 397 0.70 -17.61 21.96
C ASP A 397 -0.32 -18.60 21.42
N ASP A 398 -0.19 -19.88 21.81
CA ASP A 398 -1.15 -20.94 21.47
C ASP A 398 -2.58 -20.48 21.82
N THR A 399 -3.46 -20.55 20.83
CA THR A 399 -4.81 -19.97 20.94
C THR A 399 -5.79 -20.73 20.05
N ALA A 400 -7.07 -20.34 20.10
CA ALA A 400 -8.07 -20.82 19.17
C ALA A 400 -8.86 -19.65 18.57
N LEU A 401 -9.09 -19.70 17.26
CA LEU A 401 -9.90 -18.74 16.52
C LEU A 401 -11.28 -19.33 16.28
N VAL A 402 -12.31 -18.70 16.86
CA VAL A 402 -13.70 -19.11 16.69
C VAL A 402 -14.29 -18.43 15.45
N ASP A 403 -14.89 -19.20 14.55
CA ASP A 403 -15.73 -18.66 13.49
C ASP A 403 -17.03 -18.12 14.10
N PRO A 404 -17.29 -16.79 14.03
CA PRO A 404 -18.49 -16.21 14.62
C PRO A 404 -19.79 -16.70 13.99
N THR A 405 -19.73 -17.27 12.78
CA THR A 405 -20.92 -17.70 12.02
C THR A 405 -21.29 -19.14 12.36
N SER A 406 -20.34 -20.07 12.28
CA SER A 406 -20.57 -21.50 12.54
C SER A 406 -20.36 -21.91 14.00
N GLY A 407 -19.66 -21.10 14.79
CA GLY A 407 -19.24 -21.44 16.16
C GLY A 407 -18.09 -22.45 16.22
N ILE A 408 -17.54 -22.88 15.08
CA ILE A 408 -16.40 -23.81 15.03
C ILE A 408 -15.14 -23.10 15.53
N SER A 409 -14.37 -23.79 16.37
CA SER A 409 -13.12 -23.28 16.94
C SER A 409 -11.92 -23.92 16.26
N TYR A 410 -10.96 -23.09 15.85
CA TYR A 410 -9.77 -23.52 15.14
C TYR A 410 -8.50 -23.31 15.96
N GLU A 411 -7.75 -24.37 16.24
CA GLU A 411 -6.50 -24.28 17.00
C GLU A 411 -5.37 -23.64 16.17
N LEU A 412 -4.66 -22.69 16.77
CA LEU A 412 -3.54 -21.96 16.19
C LEU A 412 -2.35 -22.00 17.15
N LYS A 413 -1.15 -22.28 16.63
CA LYS A 413 0.06 -22.37 17.44
C LYS A 413 0.84 -21.08 17.43
N LYS A 414 1.57 -20.84 18.52
CA LYS A 414 2.55 -19.77 18.60
C LYS A 414 3.49 -19.79 17.40
N ASN A 415 3.76 -18.61 16.84
CA ASN A 415 4.57 -18.37 15.64
C ASN A 415 3.96 -18.81 14.30
N ASP A 416 2.73 -19.33 14.28
CA ASP A 416 2.01 -19.55 13.03
C ASP A 416 1.73 -18.19 12.35
N VAL A 417 1.68 -18.22 11.01
CA VAL A 417 1.43 -17.03 10.19
C VAL A 417 -0.03 -17.02 9.76
N ILE A 418 -0.77 -15.99 10.14
CA ILE A 418 -2.12 -15.75 9.64
C ILE A 418 -2.04 -14.86 8.40
N THR A 419 -2.67 -15.29 7.31
CA THR A 419 -2.82 -14.54 6.07
C THR A 419 -4.31 -14.24 5.86
N MET A 420 -4.70 -12.98 5.99
CA MET A 420 -6.08 -12.53 5.80
C MET A 420 -6.26 -12.05 4.36
N ILE A 421 -7.26 -12.61 3.69
CA ILE A 421 -7.65 -12.25 2.33
C ILE A 421 -8.50 -10.96 2.37
N SER A 422 -8.18 -9.97 1.52
CA SER A 422 -8.91 -8.69 1.40
C SER A 422 -10.11 -8.77 0.44
N ALA A 423 -11.03 -7.79 0.47
CA ALA A 423 -12.17 -7.71 -0.48
C ALA A 423 -11.79 -7.90 -1.96
N GLY A 424 -10.65 -7.36 -2.41
CA GLY A 424 -10.20 -7.50 -3.80
C GLY A 424 -9.76 -8.91 -4.17
N MET A 425 -9.46 -9.75 -3.17
CA MET A 425 -9.07 -11.15 -3.35
C MET A 425 -10.22 -12.13 -3.07
N LEU A 426 -11.26 -11.71 -2.34
CA LEU A 426 -12.40 -12.55 -2.00
C LEU A 426 -13.31 -12.78 -3.21
N ASP A 427 -13.79 -14.02 -3.35
CA ASP A 427 -14.93 -14.29 -4.20
C ASP A 427 -16.20 -13.94 -3.43
N ALA A 428 -16.51 -12.65 -3.39
CA ALA A 428 -17.53 -12.09 -2.52
C ALA A 428 -18.76 -11.62 -3.31
N SER A 429 -19.23 -12.47 -4.23
CA SER A 429 -20.46 -12.22 -4.99
C SER A 429 -21.67 -12.01 -4.07
N GLU A 430 -21.70 -12.69 -2.91
CA GLU A 430 -22.71 -12.49 -1.86
C GLU A 430 -22.65 -11.10 -1.22
N LEU A 431 -21.48 -10.45 -1.16
CA LEU A 431 -21.33 -9.12 -0.54
C LEU A 431 -21.48 -7.98 -1.54
N TRP A 432 -21.09 -8.20 -2.78
CA TRP A 432 -20.94 -7.13 -3.78
C TRP A 432 -21.80 -7.33 -5.03
N GLY A 433 -22.50 -8.46 -5.18
CA GLY A 433 -23.28 -8.81 -6.38
C GLY A 433 -22.52 -9.72 -7.33
N SER A 434 -23.23 -10.33 -8.29
CA SER A 434 -22.65 -11.27 -9.27
C SER A 434 -21.61 -10.64 -10.21
N ASP A 435 -21.58 -9.31 -10.28
CA ASP A 435 -20.68 -8.51 -11.09
C ASP A 435 -19.51 -7.93 -10.27
N HIS A 436 -19.18 -8.50 -9.10
CA HIS A 436 -18.17 -8.01 -8.15
C HIS A 436 -16.76 -7.89 -8.75
N GLU A 437 -16.44 -8.58 -9.84
CA GLU A 437 -15.15 -8.43 -10.53
C GLU A 437 -15.10 -7.20 -11.45
N ASN A 438 -16.26 -6.63 -11.77
CA ASN A 438 -16.38 -5.45 -12.62
C ASN A 438 -16.38 -4.17 -11.81
N PHE A 439 -15.77 -3.13 -12.38
CA PHE A 439 -15.87 -1.77 -11.85
C PHE A 439 -17.28 -1.21 -12.11
N CYS A 440 -18.05 -1.07 -11.02
CA CYS A 440 -19.41 -0.54 -11.02
C CYS A 440 -19.60 0.37 -9.78
N PRO A 441 -19.28 1.67 -9.86
CA PRO A 441 -19.44 2.60 -8.74
C PRO A 441 -20.92 2.80 -8.34
N GLU A 442 -21.85 2.62 -9.27
CA GLU A 442 -23.30 2.74 -9.05
C GLU A 442 -23.84 1.75 -8.00
N ARG A 443 -23.12 0.64 -7.73
CA ARG A 443 -23.52 -0.36 -6.72
C ARG A 443 -23.67 0.20 -5.31
N PHE A 444 -23.05 1.35 -5.04
CA PHE A 444 -23.14 2.05 -3.76
C PHE A 444 -24.27 3.09 -3.71
N GLY A 445 -24.88 3.42 -4.85
CA GLY A 445 -25.91 4.45 -4.98
C GLY A 445 -27.34 3.93 -5.19
N ASP A 446 -27.49 2.73 -5.78
CA ASP A 446 -28.80 2.24 -6.27
C ASP A 446 -29.54 1.28 -5.32
N ALA A 447 -28.98 0.95 -4.15
CA ALA A 447 -29.65 0.06 -3.20
C ALA A 447 -30.80 0.80 -2.47
N PRO A 448 -32.06 0.31 -2.50
CA PRO A 448 -33.22 0.99 -1.90
C PRO A 448 -33.10 1.28 -0.39
N SER A 449 -32.17 0.61 0.30
CA SER A 449 -31.91 0.72 1.73
C SER A 449 -30.67 1.57 2.08
N GLN A 450 -29.87 2.00 1.11
CA GLN A 450 -28.65 2.78 1.33
C GLN A 450 -28.79 4.17 0.70
N GLN A 451 -29.40 5.10 1.45
CA GLN A 451 -29.27 6.52 1.09
C GLN A 451 -27.78 6.89 1.12
N LEU A 452 -27.28 7.41 0.00
CA LEU A 452 -25.91 7.91 -0.07
C LEU A 452 -25.65 8.90 1.07
N PRO A 453 -24.48 8.81 1.72
CA PRO A 453 -24.16 9.69 2.82
C PRO A 453 -24.09 11.15 2.36
N LYS A 454 -24.51 12.08 3.23
CA LYS A 454 -24.30 13.53 3.01
C LYS A 454 -22.81 13.93 3.02
N LYS A 455 -21.96 13.09 3.63
CA LYS A 455 -20.52 13.29 3.72
C LYS A 455 -19.82 11.95 3.55
N PHE A 456 -19.02 11.82 2.51
CA PHE A 456 -18.28 10.58 2.24
C PHE A 456 -17.02 10.52 3.10
N ASP A 457 -16.92 9.50 3.94
CA ASP A 457 -15.68 9.12 4.60
C ASP A 457 -15.28 7.73 4.09
N VAL A 458 -14.42 7.67 3.06
CA VAL A 458 -13.95 6.40 2.49
C VAL A 458 -13.01 5.68 3.47
N THR A 459 -12.52 6.38 4.48
CA THR A 459 -11.74 5.77 5.56
C THR A 459 -12.62 4.99 6.54
N GLN A 460 -13.91 5.33 6.62
CA GLN A 460 -14.93 4.64 7.42
C GLN A 460 -16.28 4.65 6.69
N PRO A 461 -16.50 3.72 5.73
CA PRO A 461 -17.70 3.71 4.90
C PRO A 461 -18.92 3.20 5.67
N TYR A 462 -19.50 4.06 6.50
CA TYR A 462 -20.60 3.73 7.42
C TYR A 462 -21.90 3.33 6.71
N TRP A 463 -22.05 3.66 5.42
CA TRP A 463 -23.18 3.28 4.58
C TRP A 463 -23.11 1.82 4.11
N MET A 464 -21.95 1.17 4.17
CA MET A 464 -21.82 -0.26 3.89
C MET A 464 -22.40 -1.12 5.03
N SER A 465 -22.81 -2.35 4.74
CA SER A 465 -23.19 -3.32 5.78
C SER A 465 -21.98 -3.71 6.66
N GLN A 466 -22.22 -4.31 7.82
CA GLN A 466 -21.13 -4.77 8.70
C GLN A 466 -20.20 -5.78 8.00
N ALA A 467 -20.75 -6.73 7.24
CA ALA A 467 -19.98 -7.71 6.50
C ALA A 467 -19.16 -7.07 5.37
N GLN A 468 -19.73 -6.09 4.66
CA GLN A 468 -19.01 -5.31 3.65
C GLN A 468 -17.86 -4.52 4.26
N ARG A 469 -18.06 -3.86 5.41
CA ARG A 469 -16.98 -3.15 6.12
C ARG A 469 -15.87 -4.07 6.63
N ALA A 470 -16.22 -5.31 7.02
CA ALA A 470 -15.22 -6.30 7.42
C ALA A 470 -14.34 -6.76 6.24
N ALA A 471 -14.92 -6.83 5.03
CA ALA A 471 -14.19 -7.17 3.81
C ALA A 471 -13.43 -5.97 3.20
N PHE A 472 -14.00 -4.76 3.27
CA PHE A 472 -13.44 -3.53 2.73
C PHE A 472 -12.40 -2.92 3.68
N VAL A 473 -11.16 -3.41 3.59
CA VAL A 473 -10.04 -2.97 4.44
C VAL A 473 -8.86 -2.38 3.64
N PRO A 474 -9.08 -1.48 2.65
CA PRO A 474 -7.98 -0.93 1.85
C PRO A 474 -6.98 -0.12 2.66
N TRP A 475 -7.41 0.39 3.82
CA TRP A 475 -6.58 1.15 4.76
C TRP A 475 -6.09 0.32 5.94
N GLY A 476 -6.27 -1.00 5.92
CA GLY A 476 -6.15 -1.85 7.11
C GLY A 476 -7.33 -1.67 8.07
N SER A 477 -7.17 -2.16 9.31
CA SER A 477 -8.24 -2.20 10.31
C SER A 477 -7.69 -2.06 11.73
N GLY A 478 -8.56 -1.59 12.64
CA GLY A 478 -8.28 -1.44 14.07
C GLY A 478 -7.05 -0.59 14.37
N VAL A 479 -6.25 -1.02 15.35
CA VAL A 479 -5.04 -0.30 15.78
C VAL A 479 -3.94 -0.24 14.74
N HIS A 480 -4.06 -0.99 13.64
CA HIS A 480 -3.11 -1.04 12.52
C HIS A 480 -3.63 -0.36 11.25
N MET A 481 -4.68 0.47 11.35
CA MET A 481 -5.10 1.33 10.23
C MET A 481 -3.96 2.25 9.77
N CYS A 482 -3.94 2.52 8.47
CA CYS A 482 -3.02 3.44 7.81
C CYS A 482 -3.18 4.85 8.39
N ALA A 483 -2.06 5.40 8.89
CA ALA A 483 -2.03 6.76 9.44
C ALA A 483 -2.27 7.81 8.34
N GLY A 484 -1.74 7.60 7.14
CA GLY A 484 -1.85 8.50 6.00
C GLY A 484 -3.14 8.40 5.19
N ARG A 485 -4.15 7.64 5.63
CA ARG A 485 -5.40 7.40 4.86
C ARG A 485 -6.16 8.68 4.50
N PHE A 486 -6.11 9.70 5.36
CA PHE A 486 -6.78 10.98 5.08
C PHE A 486 -6.03 11.76 4.00
N PHE A 487 -4.69 11.85 4.10
CA PHE A 487 -3.86 12.41 3.03
C PHE A 487 -4.08 11.65 1.72
N ALA A 488 -4.02 10.31 1.74
CA ALA A 488 -4.21 9.47 0.57
C ALA A 488 -5.54 9.76 -0.14
N GLN A 489 -6.66 9.74 0.60
CA GLN A 489 -7.98 10.02 0.05
C GLN A 489 -8.02 11.39 -0.63
N GLU A 490 -7.62 12.45 0.07
CA GLU A 490 -7.70 13.82 -0.44
C GLU A 490 -6.73 14.06 -1.61
N ALA A 491 -5.52 13.51 -1.55
CA ALA A 491 -4.52 13.62 -2.63
C ALA A 491 -4.97 12.92 -3.91
N ILE A 492 -5.52 11.70 -3.81
CA ILE A 492 -6.05 10.95 -4.95
C ILE A 492 -7.22 11.71 -5.60
N LEU A 493 -8.13 12.25 -4.78
CA LEU A 493 -9.29 13.01 -5.26
C LEU A 493 -8.85 14.31 -5.92
N ALA A 494 -8.00 15.10 -5.27
CA ALA A 494 -7.49 16.37 -5.82
C ALA A 494 -6.83 16.15 -7.19
N TYR A 495 -5.93 15.16 -7.29
CA TYR A 495 -5.28 14.80 -8.55
C TYR A 495 -6.27 14.35 -9.62
N THR A 496 -7.22 13.48 -9.27
CA THR A 496 -8.24 13.00 -10.22
C THR A 496 -9.11 14.14 -10.73
N VAL A 497 -9.50 15.07 -9.85
CA VAL A 497 -10.32 16.24 -10.21
C VAL A 497 -9.60 17.12 -11.21
N LEU A 498 -8.31 17.41 -11.00
CA LEU A 498 -7.51 18.15 -11.97
C LEU A 498 -7.49 17.46 -13.33
N TYR A 499 -7.33 16.13 -13.36
CA TYR A 499 -7.34 15.41 -14.63
C TYR A 499 -8.69 15.49 -15.34
N VAL A 500 -9.77 15.28 -14.60
CA VAL A 500 -11.15 15.38 -15.13
C VAL A 500 -11.45 16.80 -15.63
N SER A 501 -10.98 17.83 -14.92
CA SER A 501 -11.22 19.24 -15.27
C SER A 501 -10.35 19.73 -16.41
N ALA A 502 -9.10 19.27 -16.51
CA ALA A 502 -8.09 19.85 -17.39
C ALA A 502 -7.77 19.01 -18.65
N TYR A 503 -8.08 17.71 -18.68
CA TYR A 503 -7.62 16.84 -19.78
C TYR A 503 -8.74 16.04 -20.46
N ASP A 504 -8.56 15.85 -21.77
CA ASP A 504 -9.18 14.80 -22.57
C ASP A 504 -8.13 13.69 -22.80
N ILE A 505 -8.49 12.46 -22.42
CA ILE A 505 -7.62 11.29 -22.55
C ILE A 505 -8.32 10.29 -23.46
N THR A 506 -7.68 9.98 -24.59
CA THR A 506 -8.22 9.10 -25.63
C THR A 506 -7.16 8.12 -26.09
N ASP A 507 -7.58 7.07 -26.79
CA ASP A 507 -6.64 6.30 -27.62
C ASP A 507 -6.21 7.11 -28.86
N PHE A 508 -5.33 6.51 -29.67
CA PHE A 508 -4.84 7.15 -30.91
C PHE A 508 -5.92 7.39 -31.98
N GLN A 509 -7.08 6.74 -31.86
CA GLN A 509 -8.20 6.92 -32.76
C GLN A 509 -9.20 7.97 -32.23
N GLY A 510 -8.90 8.63 -31.11
CA GLY A 510 -9.81 9.57 -30.46
C GLY A 510 -10.98 8.90 -29.74
N LYS A 511 -10.91 7.58 -29.53
CA LYS A 511 -11.93 6.81 -28.79
C LYS A 511 -11.58 6.79 -27.29
N PRO A 512 -12.53 6.42 -26.42
CA PRO A 512 -12.27 6.24 -25.00
C PRO A 512 -11.12 5.25 -24.78
N LEU A 513 -10.22 5.56 -23.85
CA LEU A 513 -9.09 4.68 -23.54
C LEU A 513 -9.59 3.30 -23.07
N ARG A 514 -8.84 2.25 -23.38
CA ARG A 514 -9.12 0.92 -22.84
C ARG A 514 -8.36 0.71 -21.54
N ALA A 515 -9.10 0.45 -20.45
CA ALA A 515 -8.46 0.16 -19.18
C ALA A 515 -7.62 -1.14 -19.25
N PRO A 516 -6.39 -1.16 -18.72
CA PRO A 516 -5.57 -2.36 -18.71
C PRO A 516 -6.07 -3.33 -17.63
N LEU A 517 -5.58 -4.56 -17.68
CA LEU A 517 -5.84 -5.52 -16.60
C LEU A 517 -5.05 -5.14 -15.35
N MET A 518 -5.64 -5.35 -14.18
CA MET A 518 -4.92 -5.29 -12.91
C MET A 518 -3.91 -6.44 -12.83
N SER A 519 -2.67 -6.14 -12.45
CA SER A 519 -1.65 -7.13 -12.18
C SER A 519 -2.10 -8.04 -11.04
N ARG A 520 -1.97 -9.35 -11.26
CA ARG A 520 -2.30 -10.40 -10.28
C ARG A 520 -1.09 -10.87 -9.48
N LYS A 521 0.08 -10.26 -9.70
CA LYS A 521 1.29 -10.58 -8.93
C LYS A 521 1.06 -10.26 -7.46
N LEU A 522 1.57 -11.12 -6.59
CA LEU A 522 1.54 -10.85 -5.16
C LEU A 522 2.33 -9.58 -4.86
N SER A 523 1.67 -8.60 -4.24
CA SER A 523 2.26 -7.32 -3.86
C SER A 523 1.74 -6.90 -2.49
N VAL A 524 2.50 -6.03 -1.83
CA VAL A 524 2.11 -5.33 -0.59
C VAL A 524 1.71 -3.88 -0.87
N SER A 525 1.44 -3.57 -2.13
CA SER A 525 0.81 -2.35 -2.60
C SER A 525 -0.50 -2.70 -3.32
N ASN A 526 -1.36 -1.70 -3.54
CA ASN A 526 -2.49 -1.85 -4.45
C ASN A 526 -2.00 -2.32 -5.84
N ALA A 527 -2.85 -3.08 -6.52
CA ALA A 527 -2.56 -3.68 -7.81
C ALA A 527 -2.12 -2.60 -8.80
N LYS A 528 -1.00 -2.82 -9.46
CA LYS A 528 -0.52 -1.99 -10.57
C LYS A 528 -1.15 -2.46 -11.89
N PRO A 529 -1.14 -1.66 -12.96
CA PRO A 529 -1.52 -2.18 -14.28
C PRO A 529 -0.57 -3.31 -14.72
N ALA A 530 -1.12 -4.34 -15.36
CA ALA A 530 -0.33 -5.46 -15.91
C ALA A 530 0.56 -5.03 -17.08
N SER A 531 0.13 -3.99 -17.80
CA SER A 531 0.88 -3.30 -18.86
C SER A 531 0.48 -1.83 -18.86
N ASP A 532 1.40 -0.97 -19.28
CA ASP A 532 1.09 0.44 -19.50
C ASP A 532 0.04 0.62 -20.62
N VAL A 533 -0.58 1.79 -20.70
CA VAL A 533 -1.56 2.16 -21.71
C VAL A 533 -1.05 3.38 -22.46
N GLU A 534 -0.93 3.24 -23.77
CA GLU A 534 -0.62 4.35 -24.66
C GLU A 534 -1.88 5.18 -24.90
N VAL A 535 -1.79 6.48 -24.63
CA VAL A 535 -2.90 7.44 -24.77
C VAL A 535 -2.45 8.73 -25.43
N CYS A 536 -3.41 9.44 -26.02
CA CYS A 536 -3.30 10.86 -26.34
C CYS A 536 -3.86 11.67 -25.17
N LEU A 537 -2.98 12.40 -24.49
CA LEU A 537 -3.33 13.34 -23.41
C LEU A 537 -3.38 14.75 -23.97
N ARG A 538 -4.55 15.40 -23.96
CA ARG A 538 -4.73 16.76 -24.49
C ARG A 538 -5.38 17.67 -23.45
N PRO A 539 -5.00 18.95 -23.35
CA PRO A 539 -5.78 19.94 -22.59
C PRO A 539 -7.23 19.97 -23.11
N ARG A 540 -8.21 20.07 -22.20
CA ARG A 540 -9.61 20.31 -22.59
C ARG A 540 -9.73 21.73 -23.14
N GLN A 541 -10.53 21.93 -24.18
CA GLN A 541 -10.79 23.25 -24.74
C GLN A 541 -11.22 24.29 -23.69
N VAL A 542 -12.09 23.88 -22.75
CA VAL A 542 -12.57 24.76 -21.68
C VAL A 542 -11.46 25.18 -20.70
N SER A 543 -10.37 24.41 -20.66
CA SER A 543 -9.22 24.63 -19.80
C SER A 543 -8.02 25.31 -20.46
N GLU A 544 -8.11 25.60 -21.77
CA GLU A 544 -7.06 26.34 -22.47
C GLU A 544 -6.88 27.73 -21.83
N ASN A 545 -5.63 28.06 -21.51
CA ASN A 545 -5.23 29.30 -20.82
C ASN A 545 -5.80 29.47 -19.39
N LEU A 546 -6.26 28.39 -18.74
CA LEU A 546 -6.62 28.42 -17.31
C LEU A 546 -5.41 28.15 -16.41
N GLN A 547 -5.18 29.05 -15.46
CA GLN A 547 -4.25 28.82 -14.35
C GLN A 547 -4.98 28.14 -13.19
N TYR A 548 -4.77 26.84 -13.03
CA TYR A 548 -5.34 26.08 -11.91
C TYR A 548 -4.70 26.45 -10.57
N LYS A 549 -5.52 26.52 -9.52
CA LYS A 549 -5.13 26.70 -8.13
C LYS A 549 -5.95 25.76 -7.25
N TYR A 550 -5.41 25.35 -6.11
CA TYR A 550 -6.17 24.59 -5.11
C TYR A 550 -6.51 25.45 -3.92
N LYS A 551 -7.69 25.21 -3.35
CA LYS A 551 -8.10 25.71 -2.04
C LYS A 551 -8.37 24.50 -1.14
N VAL A 552 -7.44 24.27 -0.21
CA VAL A 552 -7.55 23.20 0.78
C VAL A 552 -8.37 23.68 1.97
N ALA A 553 -9.08 22.75 2.64
CA ALA A 553 -9.75 23.05 3.90
C ALA A 553 -8.76 23.65 4.91
N GLN A 554 -9.21 24.58 5.75
CA GLN A 554 -8.43 25.07 6.89
C GLN A 554 -9.07 24.52 8.17
N ARG A 555 -8.56 23.39 8.64
CA ARG A 555 -9.02 22.69 9.84
C ARG A 555 -8.15 23.12 11.02
N ASN A 556 -8.81 23.74 12.01
CA ASN A 556 -8.18 24.11 13.28
C ASN A 556 -7.99 22.90 14.20
#